data_AF-A0A958LFE0-F1
#
_entry.id   AF-A0A958LFE0-F1
#
_cell.length_a   1.000
_cell.length_b   1.000
_cell.length_c   1.000
_cell.angle_alpha   90.00
_cell.angle_beta   90.00
_cell.angle_gamma   90.00
#
_symmetry.space_group_name_H-M   'P 1'
#
loop_
_entity.id
_entity.type
_entity.pdbx_description
1 polymer ?
#
loop_
_entity_poly.entity_id
_entity_poly.type
_entity_poly.pdbx_seq_one_letter_code
_entity_poly.pdbx_strand_id
1 'polypeptide(L)'
;MAQTTTTEVNGKTTDKSAASSASQFQALIDRDREHRQKTKWKGTMLEYLDLVKENPQLVELSHARLYRMIVDAGVTEVNTEDDPRSHRIFKNRRVFNYNFFKDFYGMEDTTGAIARYFHSASLKGEESRQVLYLVGPVGSGKSSLIEALKRGLENLTPVYRL
;
A
#
# COMPACT_ATOMS: atom_id res chain seq x y z
N MET A 1 62.03 -26.14 -37.21
CA MET A 1 61.84 -24.76 -36.73
C MET A 1 60.84 -24.07 -37.67
N ALA A 2 59.88 -23.31 -37.09
CA ALA A 2 58.75 -22.57 -37.71
C ALA A 2 57.51 -23.42 -38.10
N GLN A 3 56.48 -23.53 -37.23
CA GLN A 3 55.31 -22.63 -37.01
C GLN A 3 54.22 -22.81 -38.10
N THR A 4 53.23 -23.69 -37.88
CA THR A 4 51.87 -23.43 -37.36
C THR A 4 51.06 -22.44 -38.20
N THR A 5 50.30 -22.97 -39.17
CA THR A 5 49.24 -22.27 -39.90
C THR A 5 47.91 -22.40 -39.14
N THR A 6 47.50 -21.29 -38.51
CA THR A 6 46.14 -21.07 -38.00
C THR A 6 45.19 -20.95 -39.19
N THR A 7 44.23 -21.88 -39.29
CA THR A 7 43.04 -21.73 -40.15
C THR A 7 41.89 -21.31 -39.25
N GLU A 8 41.47 -20.06 -39.38
CA GLU A 8 40.29 -19.51 -38.70
C GLU A 8 39.02 -20.14 -39.27
N VAL A 9 38.25 -20.82 -38.41
CA VAL A 9 36.87 -21.20 -38.71
C VAL A 9 35.96 -20.33 -37.85
N ASN A 10 35.21 -19.48 -38.54
CA ASN A 10 34.21 -18.56 -38.04
C ASN A 10 32.94 -19.34 -37.60
N GLY A 11 32.40 -19.02 -36.41
CA GLY A 11 31.28 -19.75 -35.80
C GLY A 11 30.43 -18.93 -34.84
N LYS A 12 30.17 -17.66 -35.20
CA LYS A 12 29.08 -16.77 -34.77
C LYS A 12 27.98 -17.41 -33.90
N THR A 13 28.10 -17.36 -32.56
CA THR A 13 27.06 -17.84 -31.64
C THR A 13 26.93 -17.05 -30.32
N THR A 14 27.07 -15.73 -30.30
CA THR A 14 26.70 -14.94 -29.09
C THR A 14 26.40 -13.48 -29.45
N ASP A 15 25.16 -13.16 -29.87
CA ASP A 15 24.70 -11.74 -29.82
C ASP A 15 23.18 -11.49 -29.96
N LYS A 16 22.34 -12.53 -30.01
CA LYS A 16 20.87 -12.35 -30.09
C LYS A 16 20.16 -12.18 -28.73
N SER A 17 20.88 -12.30 -27.62
CA SER A 17 20.31 -12.23 -26.25
C SER A 17 20.17 -10.79 -25.73
N ALA A 18 21.16 -9.92 -25.99
CA ALA A 18 21.19 -8.55 -25.47
C ALA A 18 20.25 -7.56 -26.20
N ALA A 19 20.03 -7.75 -27.50
CA ALA A 19 19.09 -6.92 -28.28
C ALA A 19 17.62 -7.18 -27.91
N SER A 20 17.31 -8.42 -27.47
CA SER A 20 15.99 -8.80 -26.98
C SER A 20 15.68 -8.16 -25.62
N SER A 21 16.66 -8.18 -24.69
CA SER A 21 16.47 -7.57 -23.37
C SER A 21 16.36 -6.04 -23.44
N ALA A 22 17.14 -5.37 -24.30
CA ALA A 22 17.02 -3.92 -24.51
C ALA A 22 15.62 -3.50 -25.02
N SER A 23 15.02 -4.28 -25.94
CA SER A 23 13.65 -4.07 -26.42
C SER A 23 12.61 -4.37 -25.33
N GLN A 24 12.83 -5.40 -24.50
CA GLN A 24 11.96 -5.73 -23.37
C GLN A 24 12.00 -4.65 -22.27
N PHE A 25 13.17 -4.11 -21.95
CA PHE A 25 13.31 -3.01 -21.00
C PHE A 25 12.69 -1.72 -21.54
N GLN A 26 12.84 -1.44 -22.83
CA GLN A 26 12.19 -0.30 -23.46
C GLN A 26 10.66 -0.41 -23.37
N ALA A 27 10.10 -1.57 -23.72
CA ALA A 27 8.66 -1.82 -23.59
C ALA A 27 8.16 -1.73 -22.14
N LEU A 28 8.98 -2.13 -21.15
CA LEU A 28 8.67 -1.99 -19.74
C LEU A 28 8.64 -0.52 -19.31
N ILE A 29 9.64 0.28 -19.74
CA ILE A 29 9.73 1.71 -19.45
C ILE A 29 8.56 2.47 -20.09
N ASP A 30 8.19 2.13 -21.32
CA ASP A 30 7.09 2.78 -22.03
C ASP A 30 5.74 2.45 -21.38
N ARG A 31 5.51 1.19 -21.01
CA ARG A 31 4.30 0.77 -20.27
C ARG A 31 4.18 1.47 -18.91
N ASP A 32 5.29 1.63 -18.20
CA ASP A 32 5.35 2.34 -16.93
C ASP A 32 5.15 3.86 -17.11
N ARG A 33 5.68 4.46 -18.17
CA ARG A 33 5.42 5.87 -18.53
C ARG A 33 3.95 6.10 -18.86
N GLU A 34 3.32 5.22 -19.63
CA GLU A 34 1.89 5.32 -19.95
C GLU A 34 1.01 5.21 -18.69
N HIS A 35 1.35 4.30 -17.78
CA HIS A 35 0.66 4.17 -16.49
C HIS A 35 0.78 5.44 -15.64
N ARG A 36 1.96 6.09 -15.64
CA ARG A 36 2.21 7.33 -14.89
C ARG A 36 1.56 8.58 -15.50
N GLN A 37 1.30 8.60 -16.81
CA GLN A 37 0.69 9.76 -17.47
C GLN A 37 -0.83 9.86 -17.25
N LYS A 38 -1.53 8.73 -17.12
CA LYS A 38 -2.99 8.71 -16.92
C LYS A 38 -3.44 9.36 -15.60
N THR A 39 -2.53 9.55 -14.65
CA THR A 39 -2.86 9.96 -13.28
C THR A 39 -2.66 11.45 -12.99
N LYS A 40 -2.17 12.23 -13.95
CA LYS A 40 -1.93 13.67 -13.74
C LYS A 40 -3.08 14.49 -14.30
N TRP A 41 -3.99 14.89 -13.41
CA TRP A 41 -4.99 15.91 -13.75
C TRP A 41 -4.29 17.22 -14.10
N LYS A 42 -4.78 17.88 -15.15
CA LYS A 42 -4.34 19.19 -15.61
C LYS A 42 -5.58 20.02 -15.84
N GLY A 43 -5.66 21.16 -15.19
CA GLY A 43 -6.77 22.09 -15.30
C GLY A 43 -6.46 23.39 -14.59
N THR A 44 -7.40 24.32 -14.65
CA THR A 44 -7.31 25.60 -13.93
C THR A 44 -7.75 25.44 -12.47
N MET A 45 -7.33 26.35 -11.59
CA MET A 45 -7.76 26.33 -10.18
C MET A 45 -9.29 26.33 -10.03
N LEU A 46 -10.01 27.02 -10.93
CA LEU A 46 -11.47 27.07 -10.91
C LEU A 46 -12.09 25.69 -11.19
N GLU A 47 -11.58 24.98 -12.21
CA GLU A 47 -12.00 23.60 -12.51
C GLU A 47 -11.70 22.64 -11.34
N TYR A 48 -10.58 22.84 -10.63
CA TYR A 48 -10.28 22.06 -9.42
C TYR A 48 -11.30 22.33 -8.30
N LEU A 49 -11.68 23.59 -8.08
CA LEU A 49 -12.67 23.96 -7.06
C LEU A 49 -14.05 23.38 -7.37
N ASP A 50 -14.44 23.33 -8.65
CA ASP A 50 -15.69 22.67 -9.06
C ASP A 50 -15.65 21.17 -8.74
N LEU A 51 -14.53 20.49 -9.03
CA LEU A 51 -14.34 19.08 -8.65
C LEU A 51 -14.39 18.86 -7.13
N VAL A 52 -13.82 19.77 -6.34
CA VAL A 52 -13.87 19.72 -4.87
C VAL A 52 -15.30 19.93 -4.37
N LYS A 53 -16.08 20.80 -5.03
CA LYS A 53 -17.48 21.05 -4.71
C LYS A 53 -18.36 19.82 -5.02
N GLU A 54 -18.08 19.13 -6.12
CA GLU A 54 -18.76 17.88 -6.49
C GLU A 54 -18.35 16.72 -5.57
N ASN A 55 -17.07 16.63 -5.20
CA ASN A 55 -16.53 15.57 -4.36
C ASN A 55 -15.62 16.14 -3.24
N PRO A 56 -16.19 16.46 -2.06
CA PRO A 56 -15.41 16.97 -0.93
C PRO A 56 -14.30 16.02 -0.44
N GLN A 57 -14.43 14.72 -0.72
CA GLN A 57 -13.43 13.71 -0.38
C GLN A 57 -12.09 13.90 -1.12
N LEU A 58 -12.06 14.73 -2.16
CA LEU A 58 -10.84 15.03 -2.91
C LEU A 58 -9.77 15.69 -2.04
N VAL A 59 -10.18 16.54 -1.11
CA VAL A 59 -9.31 17.36 -0.24
C VAL A 59 -9.15 16.78 1.18
N GLU A 60 -9.46 15.48 1.34
CA GLU A 60 -9.34 14.79 2.61
C GLU A 60 -7.88 14.52 3.01
N LEU A 61 -7.60 14.62 4.32
CA LEU A 61 -6.30 14.33 4.92
C LEU A 61 -5.87 12.88 4.65
N SER A 62 -4.56 12.65 4.48
CA SER A 62 -4.01 11.30 4.28
C SER A 62 -4.42 10.32 5.38
N HIS A 63 -4.46 10.77 6.63
CA HIS A 63 -4.89 9.94 7.77
C HIS A 63 -6.38 9.59 7.73
N ALA A 64 -7.23 10.54 7.33
CA ALA A 64 -8.66 10.32 7.20
C ALA A 64 -8.97 9.33 6.07
N ARG A 65 -8.26 9.43 4.94
CA ARG A 65 -8.34 8.44 3.85
C ARG A 65 -7.95 7.04 4.29
N LEU A 66 -6.85 6.91 5.05
CA LEU A 66 -6.39 5.63 5.60
C LEU A 66 -7.41 5.04 6.58
N TYR A 67 -7.93 5.86 7.49
CA TYR A 67 -8.97 5.44 8.42
C TYR A 67 -10.21 4.93 7.67
N ARG A 68 -10.69 5.71 6.70
CA ARG A 68 -11.86 5.35 5.90
C ARG A 68 -11.63 4.04 5.14
N MET A 69 -10.48 3.87 4.50
CA MET A 69 -10.13 2.61 3.84
C MET A 69 -10.22 1.40 4.77
N ILE A 70 -9.75 1.54 6.02
CA ILE A 70 -9.80 0.47 7.03
C ILE A 70 -11.25 0.17 7.43
N VAL A 71 -12.08 1.21 7.60
CA VAL A 71 -13.49 1.08 8.02
C VAL A 71 -14.39 0.59 6.88
N ASP A 72 -14.17 1.06 5.66
CA ASP A 72 -14.93 0.70 4.45
C ASP A 72 -14.80 -0.80 4.12
N ALA A 73 -13.69 -1.44 4.54
CA ALA A 73 -13.53 -2.90 4.43
C ALA A 73 -14.51 -3.68 5.34
N GLY A 74 -15.08 -3.01 6.34
CA GLY A 74 -16.00 -3.55 7.33
C GLY A 74 -15.35 -3.73 8.70
N VAL A 75 -16.10 -3.40 9.75
CA VAL A 75 -15.71 -3.54 11.16
C VAL A 75 -16.74 -4.38 11.87
N THR A 76 -16.29 -5.41 12.58
CA THR A 76 -17.14 -6.27 13.41
C THR A 76 -16.73 -6.13 14.87
N GLU A 77 -17.67 -5.79 15.74
CA GLU A 77 -17.43 -5.77 17.19
C GLU A 77 -17.61 -7.20 17.71
N VAL A 78 -16.55 -7.76 18.29
CA VAL A 78 -16.63 -9.07 18.94
C VAL A 78 -17.05 -8.84 20.38
N ASN A 79 -18.33 -9.12 20.66
CA ASN A 79 -18.83 -9.15 22.03
C ASN A 79 -18.27 -10.37 22.76
N THR A 80 -17.41 -10.08 23.73
CA THR A 80 -16.70 -11.08 24.53
C THR A 80 -17.59 -11.73 25.59
N GLU A 81 -18.85 -11.27 25.71
CA GLU A 81 -19.87 -11.80 26.61
C GLU A 81 -20.66 -12.96 26.00
N ASP A 82 -20.76 -13.01 24.66
CA ASP A 82 -21.63 -13.96 23.96
C ASP A 82 -20.97 -15.33 23.67
N ASP A 83 -19.63 -15.40 23.69
CA ASP A 83 -18.88 -16.64 23.42
C ASP A 83 -17.87 -16.96 24.56
N PRO A 84 -18.00 -18.13 25.24
CA PRO A 84 -17.06 -18.56 26.27
C PRO A 84 -15.60 -18.64 25.80
N ARG A 85 -15.37 -18.85 24.49
CA ARG A 85 -14.03 -18.91 23.91
C ARG A 85 -13.41 -17.53 23.75
N SER A 86 -14.18 -16.55 23.27
CA SER A 86 -13.75 -15.14 23.20
C SER A 86 -13.55 -14.57 24.61
N HIS A 87 -14.40 -14.94 25.56
CA HIS A 87 -14.28 -14.57 26.98
C HIS A 87 -12.92 -14.91 27.59
N ARG A 88 -12.41 -16.11 27.31
CA ARG A 88 -11.11 -16.57 27.80
C ARG A 88 -9.92 -15.89 27.12
N ILE A 89 -10.06 -15.50 25.85
CA ILE A 89 -8.99 -14.90 25.06
C ILE A 89 -8.89 -13.39 25.34
N PHE A 90 -10.02 -12.68 25.35
CA PHE A 90 -10.06 -11.22 25.41
C PHE A 90 -10.41 -10.67 26.80
N LYS A 91 -10.63 -11.52 27.80
CA LYS A 91 -10.82 -11.14 29.22
C LYS A 91 -11.83 -10.00 29.41
N ASN A 92 -12.99 -10.11 28.77
CA ASN A 92 -14.08 -9.13 28.82
C ASN A 92 -13.78 -7.74 28.21
N ARG A 93 -12.80 -7.65 27.28
CA ARG A 93 -12.55 -6.42 26.52
C ARG A 93 -13.37 -6.38 25.23
N ARG A 94 -13.81 -5.20 24.84
CA ARG A 94 -14.38 -4.96 23.51
C ARG A 94 -13.26 -4.97 22.49
N VAL A 95 -13.36 -5.85 21.51
CA VAL A 95 -12.36 -6.00 20.45
C VAL A 95 -13.02 -5.73 19.11
N PHE A 96 -12.39 -4.87 18.32
CA PHE A 96 -12.86 -4.53 16.98
C PHE A 96 -12.05 -5.33 15.98
N ASN A 97 -12.73 -6.18 15.22
CA ASN A 97 -12.17 -6.90 14.09
C ASN A 97 -12.38 -6.07 12.83
N TYR A 98 -11.28 -5.58 12.27
CA TYR A 98 -11.26 -4.87 11.01
C TYR A 98 -11.04 -5.86 9.88
N ASN A 99 -12.00 -6.00 8.98
CA ASN A 99 -11.93 -6.93 7.85
C ASN A 99 -10.75 -6.63 6.92
N PHE A 100 -10.28 -5.38 6.88
CA PHE A 100 -9.05 -5.00 6.18
C PHE A 100 -7.84 -5.83 6.64
N PHE A 101 -7.79 -6.18 7.93
CA PHE A 101 -6.73 -6.97 8.55
C PHE A 101 -7.12 -8.44 8.76
N LYS A 102 -8.07 -8.99 7.98
CA LYS A 102 -8.53 -10.39 8.11
C LYS A 102 -7.41 -11.44 8.04
N ASP A 103 -6.31 -11.12 7.38
CA ASP A 103 -5.16 -12.02 7.23
C ASP A 103 -4.23 -12.00 8.47
N PHE A 104 -4.49 -11.10 9.44
CA PHE A 104 -3.71 -10.90 10.66
C PHE A 104 -4.46 -11.39 11.90
N TYR A 105 -4.35 -12.68 12.19
CA TYR A 105 -4.93 -13.28 13.39
C TYR A 105 -4.06 -13.05 14.63
N GLY A 106 -4.67 -12.76 15.77
CA GLY A 106 -3.95 -12.54 17.05
C GLY A 106 -3.32 -11.16 17.19
N MET A 107 -3.62 -10.23 16.27
CA MET A 107 -3.15 -8.84 16.27
C MET A 107 -4.30 -7.84 16.43
N GLU A 108 -5.44 -8.27 16.96
CA GLU A 108 -6.66 -7.47 17.08
C GLU A 108 -6.45 -6.22 17.95
N ASP A 109 -5.69 -6.34 19.05
CA ASP A 109 -5.32 -5.20 19.89
C ASP A 109 -4.42 -4.19 19.14
N THR A 110 -3.48 -4.69 18.34
CA THR A 110 -2.55 -3.86 17.57
C THR A 110 -3.27 -3.13 16.44
N THR A 111 -4.08 -3.86 15.68
CA THR A 111 -4.88 -3.29 14.58
C THR A 111 -5.90 -2.28 15.11
N GLY A 112 -6.52 -2.55 16.27
CA GLY A 112 -7.38 -1.59 16.97
C GLY A 112 -6.65 -0.35 17.48
N ALA A 113 -5.39 -0.46 17.91
CA ALA A 113 -4.56 0.71 18.24
C ALA A 113 -4.23 1.54 17.00
N ILE A 114 -3.89 0.90 15.88
CA ILE A 114 -3.61 1.57 14.60
C ILE A 114 -4.85 2.29 14.06
N ALA A 115 -6.01 1.63 14.10
CA ALA A 115 -7.27 2.25 13.66
C ALA A 115 -7.65 3.45 14.53
N ARG A 116 -7.46 3.37 15.86
CA ARG A 116 -7.65 4.51 16.78
C ARG A 116 -6.69 5.66 16.48
N TYR A 117 -5.42 5.36 16.22
CA TYR A 117 -4.45 6.38 15.81
C TYR A 117 -4.90 7.11 14.54
N PHE A 118 -5.32 6.39 13.50
CA PHE A 118 -5.80 7.02 12.27
C PHE A 118 -7.11 7.78 12.46
N HIS A 119 -8.02 7.29 13.31
CA HIS A 119 -9.23 8.01 13.69
C HIS A 119 -8.90 9.35 14.36
N SER A 120 -8.04 9.37 15.39
CA SER A 120 -7.63 10.63 16.04
C SER A 120 -6.90 11.56 15.07
N ALA A 121 -6.01 11.02 14.24
CA ALA A 121 -5.28 11.79 13.25
C ALA A 121 -6.20 12.36 12.13
N SER A 122 -7.31 11.68 11.81
CA SER A 122 -8.33 12.18 10.87
C SER A 122 -9.02 13.44 11.37
N LEU A 123 -9.18 13.58 12.69
CA LEU A 123 -9.82 14.71 13.36
C LEU A 123 -8.86 15.88 13.61
N LYS A 124 -7.66 15.87 12.99
CA LYS A 124 -6.57 16.84 13.23
C LYS A 124 -6.12 16.87 14.70
N GLY A 125 -6.21 15.73 15.38
CA GLY A 125 -5.64 15.55 16.71
C GLY A 125 -4.11 15.67 16.71
N GLU A 126 -3.52 15.66 17.90
CA GLU A 126 -2.06 15.76 18.07
C GLU A 126 -1.34 14.57 17.41
N GLU A 127 -2.01 13.42 17.34
CA GLU A 127 -1.53 12.20 16.69
C GLU A 127 -1.23 12.40 15.20
N SER A 128 -1.88 13.37 14.52
CA SER A 128 -1.58 13.70 13.12
C SER A 128 -0.17 14.26 12.89
N ARG A 129 0.50 14.72 13.96
CA ARG A 129 1.87 15.24 13.93
C ARG A 129 2.90 14.26 14.49
N GLN A 130 2.45 13.09 14.97
CA GLN A 130 3.32 12.10 15.58
C GLN A 130 3.80 11.08 14.55
N VAL A 131 4.88 10.37 14.90
CA VAL A 131 5.40 9.27 14.08
C VAL A 131 4.89 7.96 14.66
N LEU A 132 4.16 7.18 13.85
CA LEU A 132 3.73 5.83 14.22
C LEU A 132 4.92 4.87 14.13
N TYR A 133 5.32 4.29 15.27
CA TYR A 133 6.42 3.33 15.36
C TYR A 133 5.92 1.94 15.75
N LEU A 134 6.25 0.92 14.95
CA LEU A 134 5.84 -0.47 15.19
C LEU A 134 7.00 -1.24 15.84
N VAL A 135 6.86 -1.57 17.12
CA VAL A 135 7.86 -2.36 17.87
C VAL A 135 7.39 -3.80 18.02
N GLY A 136 8.30 -4.76 17.87
CA GLY A 136 8.05 -6.14 18.24
C GLY A 136 9.19 -7.08 17.85
N PRO A 137 9.13 -8.36 18.21
CA PRO A 137 10.11 -9.38 17.83
C PRO A 137 10.29 -9.49 16.30
N VAL A 138 11.46 -9.91 15.85
CA VAL A 138 11.67 -10.23 14.43
C VAL A 138 10.71 -11.35 14.01
N GLY A 139 10.09 -11.22 12.83
CA GLY A 139 9.07 -12.17 12.35
C GLY A 139 7.63 -11.90 12.80
N SER A 140 7.37 -10.88 13.63
CA SER A 140 6.01 -10.56 14.11
C SER A 140 5.07 -9.90 13.07
N GLY A 141 5.33 -10.06 11.77
CA GLY A 141 4.45 -9.55 10.71
C GLY A 141 4.38 -8.02 10.54
N LYS A 142 5.22 -7.22 11.22
CA LYS A 142 5.20 -5.73 11.11
C LYS A 142 5.31 -5.23 9.67
N SER A 143 6.29 -5.75 8.92
CA SER A 143 6.48 -5.37 7.51
C SER A 143 5.28 -5.79 6.66
N SER A 144 4.69 -6.96 6.93
CA SER A 144 3.49 -7.44 6.24
C SER A 144 2.29 -6.52 6.50
N LEU A 145 2.14 -6.02 7.73
CA LEU A 145 1.08 -5.07 8.08
C LEU A 145 1.25 -3.73 7.35
N ILE A 146 2.47 -3.21 7.28
CA ILE A 146 2.78 -2.01 6.50
C ILE A 146 2.51 -2.24 5.01
N GLU A 147 2.89 -3.41 4.48
CA GLU A 147 2.67 -3.76 3.08
C GLU A 147 1.18 -3.87 2.74
N ALA A 148 0.36 -4.42 3.64
CA ALA A 148 -1.09 -4.44 3.48
C ALA A 148 -1.68 -3.02 3.44
N LEU A 149 -1.26 -2.15 4.35
CA LEU A 149 -1.66 -0.73 4.36
C LEU A 149 -1.23 0.00 3.08
N LYS A 150 -0.01 -0.26 2.60
CA LYS A 150 0.51 0.31 1.36
C LYS A 150 -0.32 -0.13 0.15
N ARG A 151 -0.63 -1.42 0.01
CA ARG A 151 -1.48 -1.92 -1.06
C ARG A 151 -2.89 -1.35 -1.01
N GLY A 152 -3.44 -1.19 0.20
CA GLY A 152 -4.70 -0.50 0.40
C GLY A 152 -4.67 0.95 -0.13
N LEU A 153 -3.60 1.68 0.18
CA LEU A 153 -3.38 3.04 -0.34
C LEU A 153 -3.25 3.10 -1.86
N GLU A 154 -2.57 2.14 -2.47
CA GLU A 154 -2.40 2.07 -3.93
C GLU A 154 -3.73 1.83 -4.67
N ASN A 155 -4.68 1.15 -4.01
CA ASN A 155 -6.02 0.91 -4.55
C ASN A 155 -6.96 2.12 -4.42
N LEU A 156 -6.64 3.10 -3.58
CA LEU A 156 -7.47 4.30 -3.40
C LEU A 156 -7.31 5.26 -4.59
N THR A 157 -8.32 6.09 -4.78
CA THR A 157 -8.34 7.11 -5.83
C THR A 157 -7.10 8.01 -5.74
N PRO A 158 -6.41 8.27 -6.87
CA PRO A 158 -5.20 9.08 -6.90
C PRO A 158 -5.39 10.45 -6.25
N VAL A 159 -4.37 10.90 -5.51
CA VAL A 159 -4.33 12.26 -4.99
C VAL A 159 -4.00 13.20 -6.13
N TYR A 160 -4.95 14.06 -6.51
CA TYR A 160 -4.66 15.19 -7.39
C TYR A 160 -3.82 16.19 -6.61
N ARG A 161 -2.56 16.33 -7.03
CA ARG A 161 -1.64 17.34 -6.52
C ARG A 161 -1.56 18.46 -7.56
N LEU A 162 -1.85 19.69 -7.11
CA LEU A 162 -1.60 20.92 -7.88
C LEU A 162 -0.10 21.09 -8.14
#